data_AF-A0A8D2KT19-F1
#
_entry.id   AF-A0A8D2KT19-F1
#
_cell.length_a   1.000
_cell.length_b   1.000
_cell.length_c   1.000
_cell.angle_alpha   90.00
_cell.angle_beta   90.00
_cell.angle_gamma   90.00
#
_symmetry.space_group_name_H-M   'P 1'
#
loop_
_entity.id
_entity.type
_entity.pdbx_description
1 polymer ?
#
loop_
_entity_poly.entity_id
_entity_poly.type
_entity_poly.pdbx_seq_one_letter_code
_entity_poly.pdbx_strand_id
1 'polypeptide(L)'
;LPYLPDSNHKEEMVFLRDIFSERSLSYLMKIHEKLCHYERQSPVPVLHSASALAEDVIEELQTAPMNTDEKELLQLLSTPHLRAMLVVHDTVAQKNFDPVLPPLPDNIDDDFDEESVKIVRLVKNKEPLGATIRRDEHTGAVIVARIMRGGAADRSGLVHVGDELREVNGIAVLHKRPEEISQILAQSQGSITLKIIPAIKEEDRLKDSKVFMRALFSYNPKEDKAIPCQEAGLPFQRRHILEVVSQDDPTWWQAKRVGDTNLRAGLIPSKQFQERLVGERAVRWAWASDVSTAMAPFRGKQQ
;
A
#
# COMPACT_ATOMS: atom_id res chain seq x y z
N LEU A 1 9.68 -39.15 25.83
CA LEU A 1 8.25 -38.87 26.12
C LEU A 1 8.13 -38.50 27.59
N PRO A 2 7.25 -37.57 28.03
CA PRO A 2 6.56 -36.43 27.36
C PRO A 2 6.67 -35.09 28.16
N TYR A 3 6.80 -33.90 27.53
CA TYR A 3 5.76 -32.91 27.10
C TYR A 3 4.81 -32.33 28.17
N LEU A 4 4.86 -30.99 28.36
CA LEU A 4 3.66 -30.12 28.46
C LEU A 4 3.97 -28.64 28.10
N PRO A 5 3.56 -28.14 26.91
CA PRO A 5 3.71 -26.73 26.50
C PRO A 5 2.38 -26.16 25.93
N ASP A 6 1.59 -25.33 26.64
CA ASP A 6 0.17 -25.37 26.23
C ASP A 6 -0.79 -24.18 26.43
N SER A 7 -0.36 -22.92 26.58
CA SER A 7 -1.31 -21.79 26.67
C SER A 7 -1.14 -20.71 25.59
N ASN A 8 0.04 -20.13 25.42
CA ASN A 8 0.21 -18.97 24.52
C ASN A 8 0.24 -19.34 23.03
N HIS A 9 0.84 -20.48 22.67
CA HIS A 9 0.75 -21.02 21.31
C HIS A 9 -0.67 -21.44 20.95
N LYS A 10 -1.47 -21.85 21.94
CA LYS A 10 -2.87 -22.18 21.68
C LYS A 10 -3.64 -20.95 21.23
N GLU A 11 -3.46 -19.80 21.86
CA GLU A 11 -4.19 -18.57 21.47
C GLU A 11 -3.79 -18.06 20.08
N GLU A 12 -2.50 -18.09 19.73
CA GLU A 12 -2.03 -17.72 18.38
C GLU A 12 -2.47 -18.72 17.32
N MET A 13 -2.43 -20.02 17.62
CA MET A 13 -2.95 -21.06 16.73
C MET A 13 -4.46 -21.01 16.61
N VAL A 14 -5.18 -20.61 17.67
CA VAL A 14 -6.63 -20.35 17.63
C VAL A 14 -6.90 -19.15 16.75
N PHE A 15 -6.18 -18.04 16.89
CA PHE A 15 -6.35 -16.85 16.05
C PHE A 15 -6.06 -17.11 14.57
N LEU A 16 -4.94 -17.78 14.26
CA LEU A 16 -4.63 -18.18 12.89
C LEU A 16 -5.68 -19.15 12.35
N ARG A 17 -6.11 -20.13 13.16
CA ARG A 17 -7.20 -21.02 12.79
C ARG A 17 -8.48 -20.25 12.54
N ASP A 18 -8.80 -19.22 13.31
CA ASP A 18 -10.01 -18.42 13.14
C ASP A 18 -9.95 -17.59 11.84
N ILE A 19 -8.78 -17.03 11.49
CA ILE A 19 -8.55 -16.35 10.20
C ILE A 19 -8.63 -17.33 9.03
N PHE A 20 -7.94 -18.48 9.10
CA PHE A 20 -7.96 -19.50 8.05
C PHE A 20 -9.31 -20.23 7.94
N SER A 21 -10.11 -20.23 9.00
CA SER A 21 -11.49 -20.74 9.01
C SER A 21 -12.50 -19.68 8.59
N GLU A 22 -12.07 -18.42 8.41
CA GLU A 22 -12.96 -17.36 7.98
C GLU A 22 -13.43 -17.65 6.55
N ARG A 23 -14.76 -17.70 6.37
CA ARG A 23 -15.37 -18.04 5.08
C ARG A 23 -14.93 -17.10 3.97
N SER A 24 -14.79 -15.81 4.28
CA SER A 24 -14.29 -14.76 3.38
C SER A 24 -12.92 -15.11 2.78
N LEU A 25 -11.96 -15.49 3.63
CA LEU A 25 -10.61 -15.86 3.21
C LEU A 25 -10.63 -17.16 2.40
N SER A 26 -11.43 -18.15 2.80
CA SER A 26 -11.60 -19.39 2.02
C SER A 26 -12.16 -19.12 0.62
N TYR A 27 -13.15 -18.23 0.50
CA TYR A 27 -13.68 -17.83 -0.81
C TYR A 27 -12.64 -17.07 -1.62
N LEU A 28 -11.89 -16.15 -1.01
CA LEU A 28 -10.84 -15.40 -1.69
C LEU A 28 -9.73 -16.32 -2.20
N MET A 29 -9.28 -17.29 -1.40
CA MET A 29 -8.29 -18.27 -1.83
C MET A 29 -8.81 -19.15 -2.97
N LYS A 30 -10.08 -19.58 -2.91
CA LYS A 30 -10.73 -20.32 -4.01
C LYS A 30 -10.81 -19.50 -5.30
N ILE A 31 -11.15 -18.21 -5.20
CA ILE A 31 -11.19 -17.30 -6.36
C ILE A 31 -9.78 -17.13 -6.93
N HIS A 32 -8.79 -16.88 -6.08
CA HIS A 32 -7.40 -16.73 -6.51
C HIS A 32 -6.87 -18.01 -7.17
N GLU A 33 -7.13 -19.19 -6.60
CA GLU A 33 -6.74 -20.46 -7.20
C GLU A 33 -7.41 -20.68 -8.56
N LYS A 34 -8.70 -20.35 -8.68
CA LYS A 34 -9.44 -20.41 -9.96
C LYS A 34 -8.89 -19.41 -10.98
N LEU A 35 -8.51 -18.22 -10.56
CA LEU A 35 -7.94 -17.18 -11.42
C LEU A 35 -6.54 -17.58 -11.92
N CYS A 36 -5.67 -18.05 -11.03
CA CYS A 36 -4.35 -18.59 -11.37
C CYS A 36 -4.46 -19.81 -12.30
N HIS A 37 -5.47 -20.65 -12.13
CA HIS A 37 -5.74 -21.76 -13.04
C HIS A 37 -6.22 -21.27 -14.41
N TYR A 38 -7.10 -20.25 -14.44
CA TYR A 38 -7.58 -19.64 -15.67
C TYR A 38 -6.47 -18.93 -16.45
N GLU A 39 -5.56 -18.20 -15.79
CA GLU A 39 -4.38 -17.60 -16.44
C GLU A 39 -3.50 -18.66 -17.13
N ARG A 40 -3.39 -19.85 -16.53
CA ARG A 40 -2.58 -20.95 -17.07
C ARG A 40 -3.29 -21.77 -18.15
N GLN A 41 -4.62 -21.80 -18.13
CA GLN A 41 -5.45 -22.64 -19.00
C GLN A 41 -6.60 -21.85 -19.61
N SER A 42 -6.36 -20.61 -20.03
CA SER A 42 -7.41 -19.79 -20.61
C SER A 42 -7.89 -20.47 -21.90
N PRO A 43 -9.20 -20.70 -22.07
CA PRO A 43 -9.72 -21.30 -23.30
C PRO A 43 -9.36 -20.40 -24.47
N VAL A 44 -8.74 -20.98 -25.49
CA VAL A 44 -8.47 -20.28 -26.75
C VAL A 44 -9.77 -20.32 -27.56
N PRO A 45 -10.31 -19.16 -27.99
CA PRO A 45 -11.50 -19.14 -28.82
C PRO A 45 -11.22 -19.86 -30.13
N VAL A 46 -12.17 -20.69 -30.58
CA VAL A 46 -12.05 -21.44 -31.84
C VAL A 46 -12.14 -20.49 -33.04
N LEU A 47 -12.88 -19.40 -32.90
CA LEU A 47 -13.06 -18.37 -33.91
C LEU A 47 -13.21 -17.01 -33.20
N HIS A 48 -12.84 -15.91 -33.87
CA HIS A 48 -12.98 -14.55 -33.32
C HIS A 48 -14.10 -13.72 -33.97
N SER A 49 -14.72 -14.25 -35.03
CA SER A 49 -15.66 -13.55 -35.91
C SER A 49 -16.84 -14.44 -36.30
N ALA A 50 -17.43 -15.14 -35.34
CA ALA A 50 -18.55 -16.04 -35.55
C ALA A 50 -19.82 -15.29 -35.98
N SER A 51 -19.99 -14.04 -35.54
CA SER A 51 -21.11 -13.20 -36.00
C SER A 51 -20.96 -12.81 -37.46
N ALA A 52 -19.76 -12.47 -37.92
CA ALA A 52 -19.52 -12.13 -39.33
C ALA A 52 -19.77 -13.34 -40.24
N LEU A 53 -19.25 -14.51 -39.84
CA LEU A 53 -19.48 -15.76 -40.56
C LEU A 53 -20.97 -16.10 -40.67
N ALA A 54 -21.75 -15.85 -39.62
CA ALA A 54 -23.19 -16.08 -39.65
C ALA A 54 -23.91 -15.13 -40.62
N GLU A 55 -23.48 -13.87 -40.75
CA GLU A 55 -24.03 -12.96 -41.77
C GLU A 55 -23.68 -13.43 -43.18
N ASP A 56 -22.44 -13.86 -43.42
CA ASP A 56 -22.01 -14.36 -44.74
C ASP A 56 -22.85 -15.57 -45.16
N VAL A 57 -23.13 -16.49 -44.23
CA VAL A 57 -24.00 -17.66 -44.47
C VAL A 57 -25.45 -17.23 -44.73
N ILE A 58 -25.97 -16.24 -44.00
CA ILE A 58 -27.31 -15.69 -44.24
C ILE A 58 -27.40 -15.11 -45.66
N GLU A 59 -26.39 -14.36 -46.10
CA GLU A 59 -26.33 -13.75 -47.43
C GLU A 59 -26.28 -14.84 -48.52
N GLU A 60 -25.41 -15.83 -48.37
CA GLU A 60 -25.26 -16.93 -49.34
C GLU A 60 -26.56 -17.73 -49.49
N LEU A 61 -27.22 -18.06 -48.38
CA LEU A 61 -28.49 -18.80 -48.38
C LEU A 61 -29.59 -18.05 -49.16
N GLN A 62 -29.62 -16.71 -49.12
CA GLN A 62 -30.63 -15.90 -49.80
C GLN A 62 -30.46 -15.84 -51.33
N THR A 63 -29.31 -16.24 -51.86
CA THR A 63 -29.02 -16.16 -53.30
C THR A 63 -29.63 -17.30 -54.13
N ALA A 64 -30.01 -18.41 -53.50
CA ALA A 64 -30.47 -19.64 -54.16
C ALA A 64 -31.91 -20.05 -53.75
N PRO A 65 -32.64 -20.81 -54.59
CA PRO A 65 -33.93 -21.37 -54.19
C PRO A 65 -33.75 -22.37 -53.03
N MET A 66 -34.33 -22.04 -51.88
CA MET A 66 -34.05 -22.73 -50.63
C MET A 66 -34.85 -24.03 -50.42
N ASN A 67 -34.14 -25.05 -49.93
CA ASN A 67 -34.73 -26.27 -49.35
C ASN A 67 -35.37 -25.99 -47.97
N THR A 68 -36.08 -26.96 -47.40
CA THR A 68 -36.72 -26.82 -46.07
C THR A 68 -35.69 -26.59 -44.97
N ASP A 69 -34.59 -27.34 -44.98
CA ASP A 69 -33.52 -27.25 -43.97
C ASP A 69 -32.77 -25.91 -44.03
N GLU A 70 -32.58 -25.37 -45.24
CA GLU A 70 -31.95 -24.06 -45.48
C GLU A 70 -32.83 -22.92 -44.95
N LYS A 71 -34.17 -23.04 -45.07
CA LYS A 71 -35.11 -22.07 -44.48
C LYS A 71 -35.09 -22.11 -42.96
N GLU A 72 -35.01 -23.30 -42.37
CA GLU A 72 -34.92 -23.46 -40.93
C GLU A 72 -33.60 -22.88 -40.39
N LEU A 73 -32.49 -23.13 -41.08
CA LEU A 73 -31.19 -22.55 -40.75
C LEU A 73 -31.19 -21.03 -40.85
N LEU A 74 -31.74 -20.48 -41.94
CA LEU A 74 -31.90 -19.03 -42.10
C LEU A 74 -32.72 -18.44 -40.94
N GLN A 75 -33.83 -19.09 -40.58
CA GLN A 75 -34.69 -18.64 -39.49
C GLN A 75 -33.96 -18.66 -38.15
N LEU A 76 -33.17 -19.70 -37.88
CA LEU A 76 -32.38 -19.83 -36.65
C LEU A 76 -31.29 -18.76 -36.55
N LEU A 77 -30.48 -18.59 -37.60
CA LEU A 77 -29.41 -17.59 -37.68
C LEU A 77 -29.94 -16.16 -37.61
N SER A 78 -31.15 -15.93 -38.12
CA SER A 78 -31.82 -14.63 -38.05
C SER A 78 -32.43 -14.32 -36.68
N THR A 79 -32.49 -15.28 -35.75
CA THR A 79 -33.06 -15.01 -34.42
C THR A 79 -32.21 -13.99 -33.66
N PRO A 80 -32.83 -13.00 -33.00
CA PRO A 80 -32.08 -11.95 -32.30
C PRO A 80 -31.23 -12.50 -31.14
N HIS A 81 -31.68 -13.58 -30.51
CA HIS A 81 -30.96 -14.24 -29.42
C HIS A 81 -29.67 -14.89 -29.90
N LEU A 82 -29.70 -15.60 -31.03
CA LEU A 82 -28.51 -16.23 -31.57
C LEU A 82 -27.51 -15.19 -32.08
N ARG A 83 -27.99 -14.15 -32.78
CA ARG A 83 -27.16 -13.01 -33.19
C ARG A 83 -26.49 -12.34 -31.99
N ALA A 84 -27.24 -12.06 -30.93
CA ALA A 84 -26.68 -11.48 -29.71
C ALA A 84 -25.63 -12.40 -29.06
N MET A 85 -25.88 -13.72 -29.02
CA MET A 85 -24.92 -14.69 -28.51
C MET A 85 -23.62 -14.71 -29.33
N LEU A 86 -23.71 -14.64 -30.65
CA LEU A 86 -22.53 -14.59 -31.54
C LEU A 86 -21.72 -13.29 -31.35
N VAL A 87 -22.40 -12.16 -31.17
CA VAL A 87 -21.76 -10.87 -30.85
C VAL A 87 -21.03 -10.94 -29.50
N VAL A 88 -21.66 -11.51 -28.47
CA VAL A 88 -21.03 -11.70 -27.16
C VAL A 88 -19.83 -12.64 -27.26
N HIS A 89 -19.96 -13.74 -28.01
CA HIS A 89 -18.86 -14.65 -28.28
C HIS A 89 -17.68 -13.89 -28.90
N ASP A 90 -17.90 -13.11 -29.95
CA ASP A 90 -16.84 -12.37 -30.64
C ASP A 90 -16.20 -11.32 -29.72
N THR A 91 -17.00 -10.63 -28.89
CA THR A 91 -16.51 -9.68 -27.88
C THR A 91 -15.56 -10.35 -26.89
N VAL A 92 -15.90 -11.53 -26.39
CA VAL A 92 -15.06 -12.30 -25.45
C VAL A 92 -13.84 -12.88 -26.16
N ALA A 93 -14.02 -13.45 -27.35
CA ALA A 93 -12.95 -14.05 -28.15
C ALA A 93 -11.89 -13.03 -28.58
N GLN A 94 -12.28 -11.78 -28.83
CA GLN A 94 -11.38 -10.68 -29.17
C GLN A 94 -10.80 -9.96 -27.94
N LYS A 95 -11.17 -10.39 -26.73
CA LYS A 95 -10.84 -9.71 -25.47
C LYS A 95 -11.27 -8.24 -25.42
N ASN A 96 -12.33 -7.90 -26.17
CA ASN A 96 -12.85 -6.53 -26.26
C ASN A 96 -13.93 -6.26 -25.19
N PHE A 97 -13.71 -6.77 -23.97
CA PHE A 97 -14.58 -6.58 -22.82
C PHE A 97 -14.03 -5.54 -21.83
N ASP A 98 -12.75 -5.15 -21.99
CA ASP A 98 -12.15 -4.09 -21.20
C ASP A 98 -12.64 -2.71 -21.69
N PRO A 99 -12.82 -1.73 -20.78
CA PRO A 99 -13.13 -0.38 -21.19
C PRO A 99 -11.99 0.16 -22.06
N VAL A 100 -12.33 0.59 -23.28
CA VAL A 100 -11.36 1.23 -24.18
C VAL A 100 -10.88 2.53 -23.52
N LEU A 101 -9.66 2.51 -23.01
CA LEU A 101 -9.00 3.70 -22.50
C LEU A 101 -8.67 4.62 -23.69
N PRO A 102 -8.85 5.94 -23.56
CA PRO A 102 -8.37 6.86 -24.58
C PRO A 102 -6.86 6.66 -24.79
N PRO A 103 -6.37 6.73 -26.05
CA PRO A 103 -4.95 6.59 -26.33
C PRO A 103 -4.18 7.63 -25.52
N LEU A 104 -3.11 7.18 -24.86
CA LEU A 104 -2.20 8.06 -24.16
C LEU A 104 -1.60 9.05 -25.18
N PRO A 105 -1.51 10.35 -24.88
CA PRO A 105 -0.85 11.31 -25.75
C PRO A 105 0.58 10.87 -26.10
N ASP A 106 1.03 11.09 -27.33
CA ASP A 106 2.35 10.68 -27.84
C ASP A 106 3.57 11.33 -27.13
N ASN A 107 3.35 12.16 -26.11
CA ASN A 107 4.38 12.91 -25.38
C ASN A 107 4.57 12.43 -23.92
N ILE A 108 4.30 11.16 -23.62
CA ILE A 108 4.68 10.55 -22.34
C ILE A 108 5.93 9.69 -22.58
N ASP A 109 7.01 10.31 -23.08
CA ASP A 109 8.33 9.70 -23.04
C ASP A 109 8.76 9.64 -21.57
N ASP A 110 8.88 8.43 -21.02
CA ASP A 110 9.75 7.94 -19.93
C ASP A 110 10.12 8.84 -18.71
N ASP A 111 9.47 9.97 -18.47
CA ASP A 111 9.54 10.72 -17.23
C ASP A 111 8.54 10.12 -16.23
N PHE A 112 8.86 8.94 -15.71
CA PHE A 112 8.33 8.47 -14.42
C PHE A 112 8.72 9.42 -13.25
N ASP A 113 9.43 10.51 -13.55
CA ASP A 113 9.72 11.66 -12.70
C ASP A 113 8.72 12.83 -12.88
N GLU A 114 7.59 12.68 -13.59
CA GLU A 114 6.53 13.70 -13.54
C GLU A 114 5.95 13.73 -12.12
N GLU A 115 6.49 14.63 -11.28
CA GLU A 115 6.14 14.75 -9.87
C GLU A 115 4.62 14.75 -9.69
N SER A 116 4.15 13.87 -8.81
CA SER A 116 2.72 13.63 -8.63
C SER A 116 1.97 14.92 -8.30
N VAL A 117 1.23 15.42 -9.29
CA VAL A 117 0.49 16.67 -9.17
C VAL A 117 -0.75 16.46 -8.31
N LYS A 118 -0.90 17.28 -7.27
CA LYS A 118 -2.08 17.34 -6.41
C LYS A 118 -3.00 18.48 -6.84
N ILE A 119 -4.25 18.15 -7.14
CA ILE A 119 -5.30 19.16 -7.38
C ILE A 119 -6.03 19.43 -6.07
N VAL A 120 -5.94 20.66 -5.59
CA VAL A 120 -6.54 21.10 -4.33
C VAL A 120 -7.65 22.10 -4.62
N ARG A 121 -8.84 21.86 -4.06
CA ARG A 121 -9.94 22.82 -4.11
C ARG A 121 -10.17 23.42 -2.73
N LEU A 122 -10.00 24.74 -2.61
CA LEU A 122 -10.23 25.47 -1.37
C LEU A 122 -11.45 26.39 -1.51
N VAL A 123 -12.09 26.69 -0.39
CA VAL A 123 -13.18 27.67 -0.31
C VAL A 123 -12.71 28.86 0.52
N LYS A 124 -12.81 30.06 -0.05
CA LYS A 124 -12.31 31.32 0.50
C LYS A 124 -13.46 32.33 0.63
N ASN A 125 -13.70 32.83 1.85
CA ASN A 125 -14.83 33.70 2.18
C ASN A 125 -14.40 35.18 2.25
N LYS A 126 -14.13 35.81 1.09
CA LYS A 126 -13.65 37.22 0.94
C LYS A 126 -12.34 37.59 1.66
N GLU A 127 -11.85 36.76 2.57
CA GLU A 127 -10.52 36.82 3.18
C GLU A 127 -9.41 36.47 2.18
N PRO A 128 -8.13 36.82 2.41
CA PRO A 128 -7.00 36.28 1.65
C PRO A 128 -6.81 34.77 1.90
N LEU A 129 -6.16 34.07 0.98
CA LEU A 129 -5.97 32.61 1.07
C LEU A 129 -5.21 32.22 2.34
N GLY A 130 -4.42 33.15 2.89
CA GLY A 130 -3.56 32.90 4.03
C GLY A 130 -2.30 32.12 3.64
N ALA A 131 -1.81 32.31 2.42
CA ALA A 131 -0.55 31.76 1.95
C ALA A 131 0.24 32.85 1.23
N THR A 132 1.56 32.89 1.45
CA THR A 132 2.47 33.76 0.68
C THR A 132 3.28 32.90 -0.28
N ILE A 133 3.44 33.35 -1.51
CA ILE A 133 4.23 32.69 -2.55
C ILE A 133 5.54 33.45 -2.77
N ARG A 134 6.60 32.73 -3.14
CA ARG A 134 7.85 33.31 -3.66
C ARG A 134 8.19 32.63 -4.98
N ARG A 135 9.01 33.30 -5.80
CA ARG A 135 9.65 32.63 -6.93
C ARG A 135 11.00 32.08 -6.48
N ASP A 136 11.25 30.82 -6.78
CA ASP A 136 12.55 30.19 -6.57
C ASP A 136 13.55 30.70 -7.61
N GLU A 137 14.74 31.09 -7.16
CA GLU A 137 15.77 31.69 -8.03
C GLU A 137 16.47 30.64 -8.91
N HIS A 138 16.52 29.39 -8.46
CA HIS A 138 17.23 28.32 -9.15
C HIS A 138 16.37 27.67 -10.25
N THR A 139 15.13 27.34 -9.91
CA THR A 139 14.19 26.62 -10.79
C THR A 139 13.22 27.55 -11.52
N GLY A 140 13.06 28.80 -11.05
CA GLY A 140 12.03 29.71 -11.56
C GLY A 140 10.61 29.35 -11.12
N ALA A 141 10.44 28.29 -10.31
CA ALA A 141 9.16 27.79 -9.84
C ALA A 141 8.51 28.73 -8.82
N VAL A 142 7.18 28.68 -8.71
CA VAL A 142 6.42 29.46 -7.73
C VAL A 142 6.16 28.59 -6.51
N ILE A 143 6.75 28.92 -5.37
CA ILE A 143 6.72 28.08 -4.16
C ILE A 143 5.95 28.76 -3.04
N VAL A 144 5.16 28.01 -2.29
CA VAL A 144 4.51 28.46 -1.05
C VAL A 144 5.57 28.71 0.03
N ALA A 145 5.80 29.98 0.37
CA ALA A 145 6.81 30.40 1.34
C ALA A 145 6.34 30.36 2.80
N ARG A 146 5.04 30.64 3.04
CA ARG A 146 4.46 30.66 4.39
C ARG A 146 2.95 30.43 4.32
N ILE A 147 2.42 29.74 5.33
CA ILE A 147 0.98 29.65 5.62
C ILE A 147 0.67 30.49 6.86
N MET A 148 -0.34 31.34 6.76
CA MET A 148 -0.84 32.21 7.82
C MET A 148 -1.90 31.45 8.63
N ARG A 149 -1.69 31.37 9.94
CA ARG A 149 -2.62 30.69 10.86
C ARG A 149 -4.03 31.27 10.78
N GLY A 150 -5.01 30.39 10.74
CA GLY A 150 -6.42 30.75 10.65
C GLY A 150 -6.90 31.17 9.25
N GLY A 151 -6.02 31.23 8.24
CA GLY A 151 -6.41 31.50 6.85
C GLY A 151 -7.03 30.29 6.15
N ALA A 152 -7.59 30.48 4.95
CA ALA A 152 -8.26 29.40 4.21
C ALA A 152 -7.34 28.21 3.88
N ALA A 153 -6.07 28.47 3.56
CA ALA A 153 -5.06 27.43 3.35
C ALA A 153 -4.79 26.61 4.62
N ASP A 154 -4.55 27.28 5.76
CA ASP A 154 -4.31 26.65 7.06
C ASP A 154 -5.50 25.79 7.51
N ARG A 155 -6.73 26.31 7.42
CA ARG A 155 -7.95 25.58 7.80
C ARG A 155 -8.22 24.38 6.92
N SER A 156 -7.82 24.42 5.64
CA SER A 156 -7.94 23.27 4.74
C SER A 156 -6.96 22.15 5.09
N GLY A 157 -5.76 22.47 5.57
CA GLY A 157 -4.65 21.53 5.72
C GLY A 157 -4.20 20.87 4.39
N LEU A 158 -4.65 21.37 3.24
CA LEU A 158 -4.36 20.75 1.94
C LEU A 158 -3.11 21.34 1.25
N VAL A 159 -2.67 22.52 1.69
CA VAL A 159 -1.53 23.28 1.15
C VAL A 159 -0.50 23.47 2.26
N HIS A 160 0.77 23.18 1.96
CA HIS A 160 1.89 23.23 2.88
C HIS A 160 2.98 24.19 2.39
N VAL A 161 3.86 24.56 3.32
CA VAL A 161 5.05 25.35 2.99
C VAL A 161 6.01 24.49 2.19
N GLY A 162 6.49 25.02 1.06
CA GLY A 162 7.33 24.33 0.11
C GLY A 162 6.57 23.88 -1.14
N ASP A 163 5.24 23.74 -1.08
CA ASP A 163 4.47 23.28 -2.24
C ASP A 163 4.71 24.18 -3.45
N GLU A 164 4.98 23.57 -4.60
CA GLU A 164 5.15 24.28 -5.85
C GLU A 164 3.80 24.46 -6.54
N LEU A 165 3.44 25.70 -6.83
CA LEU A 165 2.22 26.07 -7.51
C LEU A 165 2.43 26.07 -9.03
N ARG A 166 1.67 25.23 -9.74
CA ARG A 166 1.69 25.14 -11.20
C ARG A 166 0.55 25.94 -11.85
N GLU A 167 -0.66 25.85 -11.30
CA GLU A 167 -1.83 26.55 -11.84
C GLU A 167 -2.78 27.04 -10.73
N VAL A 168 -3.46 28.15 -11.00
CA VAL A 168 -4.53 28.72 -10.16
C VAL A 168 -5.76 28.94 -11.03
N ASN A 169 -6.86 28.26 -10.73
CA ASN A 169 -8.12 28.33 -11.51
C ASN A 169 -7.91 28.09 -13.02
N GLY A 170 -7.00 27.18 -13.38
CA GLY A 170 -6.65 26.87 -14.77
C GLY A 170 -5.68 27.87 -15.43
N ILE A 171 -5.18 28.87 -14.69
CA ILE A 171 -4.18 29.81 -15.16
C ILE A 171 -2.80 29.34 -14.71
N ALA A 172 -1.92 29.01 -15.67
CA ALA A 172 -0.54 28.66 -15.39
C ALA A 172 0.23 29.82 -14.75
N VAL A 173 0.96 29.54 -13.67
CA VAL A 173 1.67 30.58 -12.90
C VAL A 173 3.17 30.68 -13.22
N LEU A 174 3.75 29.71 -13.95
CA LEU A 174 5.19 29.62 -14.26
C LEU A 174 5.76 30.91 -14.90
N HIS A 175 5.01 31.52 -15.83
CA HIS A 175 5.44 32.73 -16.54
C HIS A 175 4.91 34.03 -15.92
N LYS A 176 4.25 33.96 -14.76
CA LYS A 176 3.67 35.13 -14.10
C LYS A 176 4.54 35.61 -12.95
N ARG A 177 4.53 36.93 -12.72
CA ARG A 177 5.20 37.53 -11.57
C ARG A 177 4.44 37.22 -10.28
N PRO A 178 5.11 37.05 -9.13
CA PRO A 178 4.45 36.78 -7.84
C PRO A 178 3.34 37.78 -7.51
N GLU A 179 3.48 39.05 -7.89
CA GLU A 179 2.49 40.10 -7.69
C GLU A 179 1.20 39.83 -8.49
N GLU A 180 1.32 39.39 -9.73
CA GLU A 180 0.18 39.03 -10.59
C GLU A 180 -0.55 37.80 -10.05
N ILE A 181 0.19 36.81 -9.58
CA ILE A 181 -0.39 35.59 -9.00
C ILE A 181 -1.10 35.93 -7.68
N SER A 182 -0.50 36.78 -6.85
CA SER A 182 -1.11 37.29 -5.62
C SER A 182 -2.41 38.05 -5.92
N GLN A 183 -2.44 38.83 -7.00
CA GLN A 183 -3.64 39.51 -7.47
C GLN A 183 -4.72 38.52 -7.94
N ILE A 184 -4.37 37.46 -8.68
CA ILE A 184 -5.31 36.41 -9.10
C ILE A 184 -5.90 35.69 -7.87
N LEU A 185 -5.07 35.34 -6.88
CA LEU A 185 -5.50 34.72 -5.62
C LEU A 185 -6.39 35.66 -4.78
N ALA A 186 -6.14 36.96 -4.83
CA ALA A 186 -6.91 37.98 -4.13
C ALA A 186 -8.28 38.24 -4.79
N GLN A 187 -8.31 38.32 -6.12
CA GLN A 187 -9.52 38.56 -6.92
C GLN A 187 -10.45 37.34 -6.97
N SER A 188 -9.89 36.13 -6.84
CA SER A 188 -10.67 34.89 -6.78
C SER A 188 -11.55 34.86 -5.52
N GLN A 189 -12.86 34.70 -5.71
CA GLN A 189 -13.86 34.58 -4.64
C GLN A 189 -14.53 33.21 -4.67
N GLY A 190 -14.83 32.65 -3.50
CA GLY A 190 -15.50 31.36 -3.39
C GLY A 190 -14.53 30.19 -3.57
N SER A 191 -14.78 29.33 -4.57
CA SER A 191 -13.97 28.14 -4.83
C SER A 191 -12.73 28.48 -5.63
N ILE A 192 -11.55 28.10 -5.12
CA ILE A 192 -10.29 28.21 -5.81
C ILE A 192 -9.70 26.81 -6.04
N THR A 193 -9.29 26.53 -7.26
CA THR A 193 -8.65 25.28 -7.64
C THR A 193 -7.17 25.54 -7.87
N LEU A 194 -6.32 24.86 -7.12
CA LEU A 194 -4.87 24.94 -7.22
C LEU A 194 -4.34 23.61 -7.76
N LYS A 195 -3.45 23.68 -8.74
CA LYS A 195 -2.65 22.55 -9.18
C LYS A 195 -1.26 22.72 -8.58
N ILE A 196 -0.89 21.85 -7.65
CA ILE A 196 0.37 21.96 -6.90
C ILE A 196 1.17 20.67 -6.99
N ILE A 197 2.49 20.79 -7.01
CA ILE A 197 3.40 19.69 -6.74
C ILE A 197 3.71 19.77 -5.24
N PRO A 198 3.35 18.74 -4.44
CA PRO A 198 3.62 18.75 -3.02
C PRO A 198 5.13 18.86 -2.78
N ALA A 199 5.55 19.70 -1.84
CA ALA A 199 6.93 19.68 -1.35
C ALA A 199 7.14 18.45 -0.51
N ILE A 200 7.30 17.32 -1.19
CA ILE A 200 7.72 16.10 -0.56
C ILE A 200 9.19 16.31 -0.23
N LYS A 201 9.49 16.62 1.02
CA LYS A 201 10.86 16.41 1.54
C LYS A 201 11.11 14.91 1.44
N GLU A 202 12.23 14.47 0.89
CA GLU A 202 12.57 13.03 0.83
C GLU A 202 12.41 12.34 2.21
N GLU A 203 12.66 13.08 3.30
CA GLU A 203 12.38 12.64 4.67
C GLU A 203 10.90 12.32 4.95
N ASP A 204 9.95 13.01 4.32
CA ASP A 204 8.51 12.76 4.49
C ASP A 204 8.03 11.54 3.69
N ARG A 205 8.64 11.19 2.53
CA ARG A 205 8.38 9.88 1.87
C ARG A 205 8.76 8.71 2.77
N LEU A 206 9.85 8.85 3.51
CA LEU A 206 10.31 7.85 4.47
C LEU A 206 9.45 7.83 5.75
N LYS A 207 8.77 8.93 6.10
CA LYS A 207 7.87 8.99 7.27
C LYS A 207 6.53 8.27 7.07
N ASP A 208 6.09 8.01 5.85
CA ASP A 208 4.91 7.17 5.62
C ASP A 208 5.20 5.67 5.79
N SER A 209 6.47 5.29 5.98
CA SER A 209 6.89 3.94 6.40
C SER A 209 7.25 3.86 7.90
N LYS A 210 6.62 4.70 8.74
CA LYS A 210 6.80 4.59 10.19
C LYS A 210 6.17 3.31 10.71
N VAL A 211 7.02 2.37 11.13
CA VAL A 211 6.59 1.13 11.77
C VAL A 211 6.38 1.38 13.26
N PHE A 212 5.14 1.25 13.71
CA PHE A 212 4.80 1.28 15.13
C PHE A 212 4.59 -0.14 15.66
N MET A 213 5.20 -0.44 16.79
CA MET A 213 5.08 -1.74 17.44
C MET A 213 4.56 -1.60 18.86
N ARG A 214 3.70 -2.53 19.27
CA ARG A 214 3.28 -2.65 20.67
C ARG A 214 4.12 -3.71 21.38
N ALA A 215 4.83 -3.32 22.43
CA ALA A 215 5.65 -4.22 23.22
C ALA A 215 4.77 -5.29 23.91
N LEU A 216 5.08 -6.57 23.69
CA LEU A 216 4.39 -7.69 24.35
C LEU A 216 5.10 -8.15 25.63
N PHE A 217 6.27 -7.60 25.93
CA PHE A 217 7.05 -7.88 27.13
C PHE A 217 7.70 -6.60 27.64
N SER A 218 8.30 -6.68 28.83
CA SER A 218 9.08 -5.59 29.40
C SER A 218 10.56 -5.85 29.19
N TYR A 219 11.31 -4.82 28.82
CA TYR A 219 12.74 -4.88 28.55
C TYR A 219 13.49 -3.90 29.45
N ASN A 220 14.50 -4.40 30.15
CA ASN A 220 15.41 -3.61 30.96
C ASN A 220 16.84 -3.76 30.41
N PRO A 221 17.39 -2.73 29.72
CA PRO A 221 18.74 -2.76 29.16
C PRO A 221 19.84 -3.05 30.19
N LYS A 222 19.63 -2.68 31.46
CA LYS A 222 20.61 -2.87 32.54
C LYS A 222 20.81 -4.36 32.90
N GLU A 223 19.78 -5.17 32.68
CA GLU A 223 19.83 -6.62 32.94
C GLU A 223 20.34 -7.40 31.74
N ASP A 224 20.45 -6.75 30.57
CA ASP A 224 20.91 -7.37 29.35
C ASP A 224 22.44 -7.26 29.24
N LYS A 225 23.10 -8.42 29.19
CA LYS A 225 24.56 -8.52 28.99
C LYS A 225 24.94 -8.62 27.51
N ALA A 226 23.97 -8.84 26.62
CA ALA A 226 24.19 -8.98 25.20
C ALA A 226 24.03 -7.66 24.44
N ILE A 227 23.55 -6.60 25.10
CA ILE A 227 23.47 -5.27 24.50
C ILE A 227 24.87 -4.67 24.34
N PRO A 228 25.21 -4.10 23.17
CA PRO A 228 26.52 -3.50 22.92
C PRO A 228 26.85 -2.33 23.87
N CYS A 229 25.82 -1.56 24.26
CA CYS A 229 25.94 -0.45 25.19
C CYS A 229 24.65 -0.30 26.01
N GLN A 230 24.72 -0.54 27.32
CA GLN A 230 23.56 -0.50 28.21
C GLN A 230 22.91 0.88 28.31
N GLU A 231 23.71 1.95 28.20
CA GLU A 231 23.24 3.34 28.23
C GLU A 231 22.47 3.73 26.96
N ALA A 232 22.73 3.03 25.86
CA ALA A 232 22.02 3.24 24.59
C ALA A 232 20.71 2.46 24.50
N GLY A 233 20.44 1.55 25.44
CA GLY A 233 19.22 0.74 25.43
C GLY A 233 17.98 1.53 25.81
N LEU A 234 16.87 1.27 25.12
CA LEU A 234 15.58 1.87 25.41
C LEU A 234 14.78 0.96 26.36
N PRO A 235 14.60 1.31 27.64
CA PRO A 235 13.72 0.55 28.53
C PRO A 235 12.26 0.70 28.13
N PHE A 236 11.52 -0.40 28.11
CA PHE A 236 10.08 -0.39 27.85
C PHE A 236 9.33 -1.43 28.66
N GLN A 237 8.02 -1.23 28.83
CA GLN A 237 7.13 -2.16 29.50
C GLN A 237 6.13 -2.75 28.51
N ARG A 238 5.56 -3.90 28.85
CA ARG A 238 4.46 -4.50 28.10
C ARG A 238 3.35 -3.45 27.88
N ARG A 239 2.81 -3.42 26.66
CA ARG A 239 1.82 -2.47 26.11
C ARG A 239 2.34 -1.09 25.71
N HIS A 240 3.61 -0.75 25.96
CA HIS A 240 4.17 0.48 25.39
C HIS A 240 4.16 0.43 23.85
N ILE A 241 3.93 1.58 23.23
CA ILE A 241 4.03 1.75 21.78
C ILE A 241 5.41 2.34 21.46
N LEU A 242 6.11 1.67 20.55
CA LEU A 242 7.45 2.02 20.11
C LEU A 242 7.38 2.38 18.63
N GLU A 243 7.91 3.53 18.26
CA GLU A 243 8.15 3.91 16.87
C GLU A 243 9.53 3.38 16.48
N VAL A 244 9.58 2.45 15.52
CA VAL A 244 10.83 1.90 15.00
C VAL A 244 11.41 2.88 14.00
N VAL A 245 12.65 3.31 14.27
CA VAL A 245 13.38 4.31 13.51
C VAL A 245 14.30 3.65 12.47
N SER A 246 14.93 2.52 12.82
CA SER A 246 15.76 1.73 11.90
C SER A 246 15.75 0.25 12.29
N GLN A 247 15.77 -0.62 11.27
CA GLN A 247 15.88 -2.09 11.39
C GLN A 247 17.16 -2.62 10.72
N ASP A 248 18.13 -1.75 10.44
CA ASP A 248 19.32 -2.10 9.65
C ASP A 248 20.19 -3.16 10.33
N ASP A 249 20.23 -3.15 11.67
CA ASP A 249 20.89 -4.18 12.46
C ASP A 249 19.92 -5.36 12.73
N PRO A 250 20.30 -6.61 12.38
CA PRO A 250 19.43 -7.77 12.54
C PRO A 250 19.20 -8.18 14.01
N THR A 251 19.97 -7.63 14.95
CA THR A 251 19.99 -7.98 16.38
C THR A 251 19.42 -6.85 17.25
N TRP A 252 19.72 -5.60 16.91
CA TRP A 252 19.40 -4.42 17.72
C TRP A 252 18.75 -3.32 16.90
N TRP A 253 17.42 -3.21 16.97
CA TRP A 253 16.68 -2.15 16.28
C TRP A 253 16.76 -0.82 17.03
N GLN A 254 16.68 0.28 16.29
CA GLN A 254 16.58 1.60 16.88
C GLN A 254 15.10 1.99 16.97
N ALA A 255 14.65 2.37 18.15
CA ALA A 255 13.28 2.80 18.37
C ALA A 255 13.21 3.96 19.36
N LYS A 256 12.05 4.62 19.42
CA LYS A 256 11.70 5.58 20.45
C LYS A 256 10.31 5.28 21.01
N ARG A 257 10.07 5.66 22.26
CA ARG A 257 8.76 5.46 22.90
C ARG A 257 7.81 6.57 22.49
N VAL A 258 6.64 6.21 21.98
CA VAL A 258 5.60 7.18 21.61
C VAL A 258 5.04 7.84 22.87
N GLY A 259 5.07 9.18 22.93
CA GLY A 259 4.63 9.97 24.08
C GLY A 259 5.74 10.34 25.08
N ASP A 260 6.98 9.92 24.83
CA ASP A 260 8.14 10.38 25.60
C ASP A 260 8.65 11.73 25.07
N THR A 261 9.09 12.63 25.95
CA THR A 261 9.70 13.91 25.57
C THR A 261 11.12 13.74 25.02
N ASN A 262 11.71 12.55 25.20
CA ASN A 262 13.05 12.27 24.72
C ASN A 262 13.04 11.94 23.22
N LEU A 263 13.70 12.78 22.41
CA LEU A 263 13.81 12.63 20.96
C LEU A 263 14.87 11.61 20.54
N ARG A 264 15.68 11.11 21.48
CA ARG A 264 16.78 10.18 21.20
C ARG A 264 16.25 8.76 21.00
N ALA A 265 16.56 8.16 19.85
CA ALA A 265 16.34 6.74 19.63
C ALA A 265 17.27 5.91 20.53
N GLY A 266 16.76 4.80 21.06
CA GLY A 266 17.52 3.81 21.82
C GLY A 266 17.37 2.42 21.24
N LEU A 267 18.29 1.54 21.62
CA LEU A 267 18.36 0.17 21.14
C LEU A 267 17.29 -0.70 21.81
N ILE A 268 16.57 -1.45 20.99
CA ILE A 268 15.66 -2.50 21.40
C ILE A 268 16.08 -3.82 20.73
N PRO A 269 15.88 -4.97 21.39
CA PRO A 269 16.18 -6.25 20.77
C PRO A 269 15.26 -6.47 19.54
N SER A 270 15.84 -6.95 18.44
CA SER A 270 15.07 -7.31 17.24
C SER A 270 14.14 -8.49 17.53
N LYS A 271 13.13 -8.67 16.66
CA LYS A 271 12.20 -9.80 16.77
C LYS A 271 12.93 -11.15 16.77
N GLN A 272 13.84 -11.35 15.82
CA GLN A 272 14.58 -12.60 15.67
C GLN A 272 15.56 -12.85 16.83
N PHE A 273 16.23 -11.79 17.30
CA PHE A 273 17.15 -11.91 18.42
C PHE A 273 16.42 -12.24 19.73
N GLN A 274 15.25 -11.63 19.94
CA GLN A 274 14.40 -11.95 21.08
C GLN A 274 13.87 -13.39 21.01
N GLU A 275 13.44 -13.86 19.83
CA GLU A 275 13.03 -15.26 19.62
C GLU A 275 14.18 -16.24 19.93
N ARG A 276 15.42 -15.90 19.53
CA ARG A 276 16.61 -16.70 19.85
C ARG A 276 16.96 -16.67 21.34
N LEU A 277 16.88 -15.53 22.02
CA LEU A 277 17.12 -15.44 23.47
C LEU A 277 16.08 -16.23 24.26
N VAL A 278 14.82 -16.21 23.84
CA VAL A 278 13.75 -17.02 24.44
C VAL A 278 14.00 -18.51 24.20
N GLY A 279 14.41 -18.89 22.98
CA GLY A 279 14.81 -20.26 22.64
C GLY A 279 16.01 -20.75 23.43
N GLU A 280 17.10 -19.98 23.50
CA GLU A 280 18.32 -20.34 24.24
C GLU A 280 18.07 -20.40 25.75
N ARG A 281 17.25 -19.49 26.32
CA ARG A 281 16.83 -19.59 27.73
C ARG A 281 16.01 -20.86 27.93
N ALA A 282 15.03 -21.16 27.08
CA ALA A 282 14.23 -22.38 27.18
C ALA A 282 15.09 -23.66 27.15
N VAL A 283 16.13 -23.69 26.30
CA VAL A 283 17.12 -24.78 26.27
C VAL A 283 17.97 -24.80 27.55
N ARG A 284 18.41 -23.65 28.07
CA ARG A 284 19.21 -23.55 29.31
C ARG A 284 18.43 -23.98 30.55
N TRP A 285 17.13 -23.68 30.63
CA TRP A 285 16.22 -24.17 31.67
C TRP A 285 15.95 -25.68 31.54
N ALA A 286 15.84 -26.20 30.32
CA ALA A 286 15.75 -27.64 30.08
C ALA A 286 17.02 -28.38 30.53
N TRP A 287 18.21 -27.86 30.21
CA TRP A 287 19.50 -28.42 30.65
C TRP A 287 19.74 -28.27 32.17
N ALA A 288 19.32 -27.15 32.79
CA ALA A 288 19.42 -26.98 34.23
C ALA A 288 18.49 -27.93 35.02
N SER A 289 17.40 -28.37 34.38
CA SER A 289 16.46 -29.35 34.96
C SER A 289 16.97 -30.79 34.80
N ASP A 290 17.66 -31.11 33.70
CA ASP A 290 18.23 -32.45 33.43
C ASP A 290 19.53 -32.74 34.21
N VAL A 291 20.26 -31.72 34.69
CA VAL A 291 21.48 -31.93 35.52
C VAL A 291 21.13 -32.32 36.97
N SER A 292 19.85 -32.32 37.37
CA SER A 292 19.42 -32.69 38.72
C SER A 292 19.10 -34.18 38.91
N THR A 293 19.36 -35.06 37.93
CA THR A 293 19.23 -36.52 38.11
C THR A 293 20.29 -37.29 37.34
N ALA A 294 21.40 -37.59 38.04
CA ALA A 294 22.22 -38.81 37.98
C ALA A 294 23.74 -38.53 38.03
N MET A 295 24.27 -38.29 39.23
CA MET A 295 25.48 -38.98 39.70
C MET A 295 25.60 -38.92 41.23
N ALA A 296 25.54 -40.09 41.85
CA ALA A 296 26.10 -40.44 43.15
C ALA A 296 26.91 -41.75 42.92
N PRO A 297 27.91 -42.18 43.72
CA PRO A 297 28.65 -41.53 44.84
C PRO A 297 30.20 -41.84 44.91
N PHE A 298 30.86 -41.46 46.04
CA PHE A 298 32.14 -41.97 46.66
C PHE A 298 33.53 -41.51 46.10
N ARG A 299 34.66 -41.26 46.83
CA ARG A 299 35.13 -41.40 48.25
C ARG A 299 36.44 -40.57 48.48
N GLY A 300 36.58 -39.91 49.65
CA GLY A 300 37.75 -40.02 50.57
C GLY A 300 38.99 -39.09 50.49
N LYS A 301 39.31 -38.48 51.65
CA LYS A 301 40.61 -38.35 52.41
C LYS A 301 40.57 -37.02 53.20
N GLN A 302 41.08 -36.84 54.42
CA GLN A 302 42.06 -37.56 55.22
C GLN A 302 41.95 -37.07 56.69
N GLN A 303 42.05 -37.97 57.66
CA GLN A 303 43.12 -37.90 58.66
C GLN A 303 43.72 -39.30 58.76
#